data_AF-A0A1M5A4H3-F1
#
_entry.id   AF-A0A1M5A4H3-F1
#
_cell.length_a   1.000
_cell.length_b   1.000
_cell.length_c   1.000
_cell.angle_alpha   90.00
_cell.angle_beta   90.00
_cell.angle_gamma   90.00
#
_symmetry.space_group_name_H-M   'P 1'
#
loop_
_entity.id
_entity.type
_entity.pdbx_description
1 polymer ?
#
loop_
_entity_poly.entity_id
_entity_poly.type
_entity_poly.pdbx_seq_one_letter_code
_entity_poly.pdbx_strand_id
1 'polypeptide(L)'
;MLERIFWFYGLLRENAYPTAARYEERFEVSHSTFKRDLAFLRDRLGAPIEYDRRRGGYFLTDSSFELPSFWFNPHQLLLMLGICRQMSRALDPLPKEILGFCKRVEALLSMHFGPRILEAVSFENVEWAACDNRLLETLADAILKRRCLRIVYYTGYSGETATRRIEPYRLHNYRGTWHLAAFCHYRGEPRIFMLSRIREVQILPDEYGVHRFDVGQFLDTAFGIYRGGTVRTAVLRFSPAISRIIRDQIWHKDQEVRMDEDGSLTLSVPIADLTEIRRHVLKYGAEVEVLEPAELRRQVREEAARILGIYEKE
;
A
#
# COMPACT_ATOMS: atom_id res chain seq x y z
N MET A 1 -10.75 -5.19 -31.27
CA MET A 1 -9.47 -4.44 -31.18
C MET A 1 -8.49 -5.16 -30.25
N LEU A 2 -8.82 -5.35 -28.97
CA LEU A 2 -7.98 -6.08 -28.00
C LEU A 2 -7.52 -7.46 -28.48
N GLU A 3 -8.43 -8.27 -29.02
CA GLU A 3 -8.10 -9.58 -29.60
C GLU A 3 -7.01 -9.48 -30.68
N ARG A 4 -7.12 -8.47 -31.57
CA ARG A 4 -6.15 -8.25 -32.65
C ARG A 4 -4.78 -7.85 -32.12
N ILE A 5 -4.76 -6.96 -31.13
CA ILE A 5 -3.54 -6.51 -30.44
C ILE A 5 -2.82 -7.68 -29.78
N PHE A 6 -3.55 -8.50 -29.01
CA PHE A 6 -2.96 -9.63 -28.33
C PHE A 6 -2.50 -10.73 -29.28
N TRP A 7 -3.25 -10.99 -30.35
CA TRP A 7 -2.83 -11.93 -31.40
C TRP A 7 -1.53 -11.47 -32.07
N PHE A 8 -1.44 -10.20 -32.46
CA PHE A 8 -0.25 -9.64 -33.09
C PHE A 8 0.94 -9.65 -32.14
N TYR A 9 0.70 -9.29 -30.87
CA TYR A 9 1.71 -9.35 -29.82
C TYR A 9 2.21 -10.79 -29.56
N GLY A 10 1.33 -11.81 -29.59
CA GLY A 10 1.73 -13.21 -29.48
C GLY A 10 2.74 -13.61 -30.57
N LEU A 11 2.48 -13.24 -31.82
CA LEU A 11 3.41 -13.49 -32.93
C LEU A 11 4.72 -12.72 -32.78
N LEU A 12 4.68 -11.51 -32.23
CA LEU A 12 5.90 -10.74 -31.93
C LEU A 12 6.75 -11.43 -30.86
N ARG A 13 6.14 -11.99 -29.80
CA ARG A 13 6.85 -12.75 -28.75
C ARG A 13 7.53 -14.01 -29.29
N GLU A 14 6.88 -14.69 -30.23
CA GLU A 14 7.40 -15.90 -30.86
C GLU A 14 8.49 -15.60 -31.92
N ASN A 15 8.88 -14.34 -32.10
CA ASN A 15 9.78 -13.90 -33.17
C ASN A 15 9.30 -14.38 -34.57
N ALA A 16 7.99 -14.38 -34.80
CA ALA A 16 7.37 -14.87 -36.03
C ALA A 16 7.30 -13.81 -37.15
N TYR A 17 7.84 -12.61 -36.93
CA TYR A 17 7.87 -11.49 -37.88
C TYR A 17 6.50 -11.21 -38.56
N PRO A 18 5.41 -10.97 -37.80
CA PRO A 18 4.11 -10.73 -38.39
C PRO A 18 4.08 -9.51 -39.33
N THR A 19 3.23 -9.56 -40.35
CA THR A 19 3.12 -8.52 -41.40
C THR A 19 1.76 -7.83 -41.36
N ALA A 20 1.67 -6.64 -41.97
CA ALA A 20 0.41 -5.91 -42.13
C ALA A 20 -0.62 -6.73 -42.92
N ALA A 21 -0.20 -7.32 -44.06
CA ALA A 21 -1.06 -8.14 -44.90
C ALA A 21 -1.68 -9.32 -44.13
N ARG A 22 -0.88 -10.05 -43.34
CA ARG A 22 -1.36 -11.18 -42.53
C ARG A 22 -2.37 -10.74 -41.46
N TYR A 23 -2.17 -9.55 -40.89
CA TYR A 23 -3.09 -8.98 -39.89
C TYR A 23 -4.42 -8.54 -40.53
N GLU A 24 -4.33 -7.89 -41.70
CA GLU A 24 -5.49 -7.41 -42.47
C GLU A 24 -6.36 -8.57 -42.95
N GLU A 25 -5.74 -9.62 -43.50
CA GLU A 25 -6.42 -10.82 -43.96
C GLU A 25 -7.13 -11.55 -42.81
N ARG A 26 -6.44 -11.75 -41.68
CA ARG A 26 -7.02 -12.52 -40.56
C ARG A 26 -8.21 -11.84 -39.90
N PHE A 27 -8.17 -10.52 -39.76
CA PHE A 27 -9.22 -9.78 -39.03
C PHE A 27 -10.16 -9.01 -39.95
N GLU A 28 -10.00 -9.13 -41.27
CA GLU A 28 -10.79 -8.46 -42.29
C GLU A 28 -10.86 -6.93 -42.06
N VAL A 29 -9.71 -6.33 -41.77
CA VAL A 29 -9.59 -4.90 -41.45
C VAL A 29 -8.76 -4.14 -42.49
N SER A 30 -9.04 -2.85 -42.64
CA SER A 30 -8.25 -1.97 -43.50
C SER A 30 -6.82 -1.77 -43.01
N HIS A 31 -5.91 -1.45 -43.94
CA HIS A 31 -4.54 -1.03 -43.63
C HIS A 31 -4.49 0.17 -42.65
N SER A 32 -5.46 1.09 -42.74
CA SER A 32 -5.58 2.23 -41.82
C SER A 32 -5.94 1.80 -40.39
N THR A 33 -6.67 0.70 -40.23
CA THR A 33 -6.99 0.11 -38.92
C THR A 33 -5.78 -0.61 -38.34
N PHE A 34 -5.05 -1.37 -39.17
CA PHE A 34 -3.76 -1.94 -38.77
C PHE A 34 -2.78 -0.87 -38.27
N LYS A 35 -2.60 0.23 -39.02
CA LYS A 35 -1.72 1.34 -38.60
C LYS A 35 -2.15 1.95 -37.26
N ARG A 36 -3.46 2.12 -37.03
CA ARG A 36 -3.96 2.64 -35.74
C ARG A 36 -3.70 1.67 -34.60
N ASP A 37 -3.94 0.39 -34.80
CA ASP A 37 -3.68 -0.64 -33.79
C ASP A 37 -2.17 -0.75 -33.49
N LEU A 38 -1.31 -0.72 -34.52
CA LEU A 38 0.14 -0.72 -34.39
C LEU A 38 0.65 0.53 -33.65
N ALA A 39 0.13 1.71 -34.00
CA ALA A 39 0.45 2.96 -33.30
C ALA A 39 0.01 2.90 -31.84
N PHE A 40 -1.16 2.32 -31.54
CA PHE A 40 -1.59 2.11 -30.16
C PHE A 40 -0.64 1.21 -29.37
N LEU A 41 -0.20 0.08 -29.94
CA LEU A 41 0.81 -0.78 -29.31
C LEU A 41 2.11 -0.01 -29.02
N ARG A 42 2.63 0.72 -30.01
CA ARG A 42 3.89 1.48 -29.88
C ARG A 42 3.78 2.65 -28.91
N ASP A 43 2.79 3.51 -29.11
CA ASP A 43 2.76 4.85 -28.51
C ASP A 43 2.01 4.86 -27.17
N ARG A 44 0.97 4.01 -27.01
CA ARG A 44 0.16 3.96 -25.79
C ARG A 44 0.57 2.84 -24.85
N LEU A 45 0.88 1.67 -25.39
CA LEU A 45 1.35 0.52 -24.59
C LEU A 45 2.88 0.49 -24.46
N GLY A 46 3.60 1.34 -25.20
CA GLY A 46 5.06 1.44 -25.10
C GLY A 46 5.79 0.23 -25.69
N ALA A 47 5.16 -0.51 -26.61
CA ALA A 47 5.75 -1.70 -27.19
C ALA A 47 6.93 -1.33 -28.11
N PRO A 48 8.15 -1.87 -27.87
CA PRO A 48 9.35 -1.55 -28.63
C PRO A 48 9.37 -2.32 -29.96
N ILE A 49 8.45 -1.98 -30.86
CA ILE A 49 8.22 -2.71 -32.11
C ILE A 49 8.94 -1.99 -33.25
N GLU A 50 9.78 -2.70 -34.00
CA GLU A 50 10.41 -2.22 -35.24
C GLU A 50 10.06 -3.12 -36.43
N TYR A 51 10.39 -2.67 -37.64
CA TYR A 51 10.17 -3.44 -38.88
C TYR A 51 11.51 -3.91 -39.43
N ASP A 52 11.69 -5.23 -39.55
CA ASP A 52 12.86 -5.83 -40.17
C ASP A 52 12.67 -5.89 -41.69
N ARG A 53 13.41 -5.06 -42.43
CA ARG A 53 13.35 -5.03 -43.90
C ARG A 53 13.86 -6.31 -44.56
N ARG A 54 14.76 -7.06 -43.93
CA ARG A 54 15.33 -8.30 -44.50
C ARG A 54 14.37 -9.47 -44.34
N ARG A 55 13.72 -9.55 -43.17
CA ARG A 55 12.74 -10.62 -42.87
C ARG A 55 11.31 -10.27 -43.28
N GLY A 56 11.04 -9.00 -43.60
CA GLY A 56 9.77 -8.55 -44.16
C GLY A 56 8.63 -8.40 -43.15
N GLY A 57 8.93 -8.26 -41.86
CA GLY A 57 7.92 -8.23 -40.80
C GLY A 57 8.33 -7.46 -39.54
N TYR A 58 7.39 -7.30 -38.62
CA TYR A 58 7.59 -6.57 -37.36
C TYR A 58 8.17 -7.46 -36.27
N PHE A 59 8.98 -6.91 -35.37
CA PHE A 59 9.58 -7.63 -34.24
C PHE A 59 9.74 -6.73 -33.02
N LEU A 60 9.95 -7.32 -31.84
CA LEU A 60 10.28 -6.60 -30.61
C LEU A 60 11.78 -6.40 -30.52
N THR A 61 12.24 -5.15 -30.36
CA THR A 61 13.67 -4.86 -30.13
C THR A 61 14.10 -5.19 -28.70
N ASP A 62 13.16 -5.16 -27.75
CA ASP A 62 13.35 -5.62 -26.38
C ASP A 62 12.37 -6.77 -26.09
N SER A 63 12.92 -7.97 -25.95
CA SER A 63 12.17 -9.21 -25.68
C SER A 63 11.62 -9.32 -24.25
N SER A 64 12.03 -8.44 -23.34
CA SER A 64 11.49 -8.36 -21.98
C SER A 64 10.16 -7.60 -21.90
N PHE A 65 9.76 -6.90 -22.97
CA PHE A 65 8.49 -6.20 -23.03
C PHE A 65 7.33 -7.18 -22.87
N GLU A 66 6.50 -6.96 -21.85
CA GLU A 66 5.27 -7.72 -21.65
C GLU A 66 4.02 -6.83 -21.70
N LEU A 67 3.07 -7.21 -22.55
CA LEU A 67 1.68 -6.80 -22.33
C LEU A 67 1.15 -7.55 -21.11
N PRO A 68 0.48 -6.87 -20.15
CA PRO A 68 -0.24 -7.56 -19.09
C PRO A 68 -1.28 -8.45 -19.77
N SER A 69 -0.96 -9.74 -19.84
CA SER A 69 -1.67 -10.72 -20.66
C SER A 69 -3.03 -11.04 -20.06
N PHE A 70 -3.86 -11.75 -20.83
CA PHE A 70 -5.24 -12.26 -20.65
C PHE A 70 -5.79 -12.62 -19.25
N TRP A 71 -5.00 -12.54 -18.18
CA TRP A 71 -5.38 -12.83 -16.80
C TRP A 71 -6.23 -11.74 -16.16
N PHE A 72 -6.10 -10.49 -16.64
CA PHE A 72 -6.79 -9.36 -16.06
C PHE A 72 -7.98 -8.94 -16.92
N ASN A 73 -9.16 -9.25 -16.44
CA ASN A 73 -10.37 -8.62 -16.93
C ASN A 73 -10.35 -7.11 -16.58
N PRO A 74 -11.15 -6.30 -17.27
CA PRO A 74 -11.16 -4.86 -17.08
C PRO A 74 -11.47 -4.39 -15.64
N HIS A 75 -12.28 -5.13 -14.88
CA HIS A 75 -12.51 -4.83 -13.46
C HIS A 75 -11.27 -5.10 -12.60
N GLN A 76 -10.49 -6.14 -12.92
CA GLN A 76 -9.23 -6.41 -12.22
C GLN A 76 -8.17 -5.35 -12.55
N LEU A 77 -8.13 -4.84 -13.79
CA LEU A 77 -7.28 -3.70 -14.15
C LEU A 77 -7.66 -2.44 -13.34
N LEU A 78 -8.95 -2.23 -13.09
CA LEU A 78 -9.44 -1.10 -12.29
C LEU A 78 -8.99 -1.22 -10.83
N LEU A 79 -9.11 -2.42 -10.24
CA LEU A 79 -8.61 -2.71 -8.89
C LEU A 79 -7.09 -2.51 -8.80
N MET A 80 -6.36 -2.99 -9.80
CA MET A 80 -4.90 -2.85 -9.86
C MET A 80 -4.48 -1.39 -9.98
N LEU A 81 -5.16 -0.59 -10.82
CA LEU A 81 -4.95 0.85 -10.90
C LEU A 81 -5.19 1.52 -9.54
N GLY A 82 -6.21 1.08 -8.81
CA GLY A 82 -6.51 1.54 -7.46
C GLY A 82 -5.39 1.28 -6.48
N ILE A 83 -4.92 0.04 -6.40
CA ILE A 83 -3.78 -0.35 -5.56
C ILE A 83 -2.54 0.46 -5.93
N CYS A 84 -2.26 0.59 -7.24
CA CYS A 84 -1.11 1.36 -7.71
C CYS A 84 -1.20 2.83 -7.30
N ARG A 85 -2.35 3.48 -7.51
CA ARG A 85 -2.57 4.89 -7.12
C ARG A 85 -2.48 5.08 -5.61
N GLN A 86 -3.06 4.15 -4.83
CA GLN A 86 -3.03 4.19 -3.37
C GLN A 86 -1.60 4.06 -2.82
N MET A 87 -0.81 3.13 -3.36
CA MET A 87 0.59 2.91 -2.96
C MET A 87 1.51 4.02 -3.47
N SER A 88 1.30 4.49 -4.70
CA SER A 88 2.13 5.52 -5.33
C SER A 88 2.13 6.83 -4.55
N ARG A 89 1.02 7.17 -3.91
CA ARG A 89 0.93 8.38 -3.10
C ARG A 89 1.90 8.34 -1.92
N ALA A 90 2.12 7.20 -1.29
CA ALA A 90 3.03 7.07 -0.16
C ALA A 90 4.53 7.20 -0.51
N LEU A 91 4.87 7.33 -1.81
CA LEU A 91 6.24 7.41 -2.32
C LEU A 91 6.49 8.74 -3.01
N ASP A 92 7.61 9.37 -2.68
CA ASP A 92 8.05 10.62 -3.31
C ASP A 92 9.58 10.66 -3.47
N PRO A 93 10.14 10.71 -4.70
CA PRO A 93 9.42 10.67 -5.98
C PRO A 93 8.90 9.27 -6.31
N LEU A 94 7.80 9.20 -7.07
CA LEU A 94 7.32 7.95 -7.63
C LEU A 94 8.30 7.40 -8.69
N PRO A 95 8.71 6.11 -8.64
CA PRO A 95 9.50 5.49 -9.70
C PRO A 95 8.86 5.65 -11.08
N LYS A 96 9.69 5.93 -12.08
CA LYS A 96 9.23 6.13 -13.47
C LYS A 96 8.59 4.88 -14.04
N GLU A 97 9.05 3.72 -13.59
CA GLU A 97 8.58 2.38 -13.95
C GLU A 97 7.14 2.18 -13.50
N ILE A 98 6.84 2.56 -12.25
CA ILE A 98 5.47 2.52 -11.69
C ILE A 98 4.57 3.52 -12.41
N LEU A 99 5.05 4.73 -12.66
CA LEU A 99 4.30 5.73 -13.41
C LEU A 99 3.96 5.24 -14.84
N GLY A 100 4.93 4.65 -15.53
CA GLY A 100 4.76 4.06 -16.86
C GLY A 100 3.77 2.91 -16.85
N PHE A 101 3.83 2.04 -15.83
CA PHE A 101 2.87 0.97 -15.63
C PHE A 101 1.45 1.50 -15.43
N CYS A 102 1.24 2.46 -14.53
CA CYS A 102 -0.06 3.10 -14.30
C CYS A 102 -0.65 3.66 -15.62
N LYS A 103 0.16 4.36 -16.42
CA LYS A 103 -0.27 4.89 -17.72
C LYS A 103 -0.71 3.80 -18.69
N ARG A 104 -0.01 2.66 -18.75
CA ARG A 104 -0.41 1.52 -19.58
C ARG A 104 -1.74 0.93 -19.13
N VAL A 105 -1.95 0.79 -17.81
CA VAL A 105 -3.20 0.28 -17.23
C VAL A 105 -4.37 1.21 -17.53
N GLU A 106 -4.17 2.53 -17.37
CA GLU A 106 -5.16 3.55 -17.72
C GLU A 106 -5.54 3.51 -19.20
N ALA A 107 -4.56 3.32 -20.10
CA ALA A 107 -4.82 3.18 -21.53
C ALA A 107 -5.63 1.92 -21.87
N LEU A 108 -5.35 0.78 -21.23
CA LEU A 108 -6.10 -0.46 -21.39
C LEU A 108 -7.55 -0.33 -20.89
N LEU A 109 -7.75 0.27 -19.72
CA LEU A 109 -9.08 0.55 -19.17
C LEU A 109 -9.89 1.47 -20.08
N SER A 110 -9.27 2.55 -20.54
CA SER A 110 -9.93 3.53 -21.43
C SER A 110 -10.33 2.91 -22.77
N MET A 111 -9.57 1.93 -23.26
CA MET A 111 -9.91 1.19 -24.47
C MET A 111 -11.12 0.26 -24.26
N HIS A 112 -11.29 -0.32 -23.07
CA HIS A 112 -12.40 -1.23 -22.80
C HIS A 112 -13.71 -0.49 -22.45
N PHE A 113 -13.63 0.56 -21.64
CA PHE A 113 -14.80 1.25 -21.07
C PHE A 113 -14.96 2.69 -21.54
N GLY A 114 -14.05 3.20 -22.37
CA GLY A 114 -13.95 4.63 -22.68
C GLY A 114 -13.23 5.43 -21.59
N PRO A 115 -12.87 6.70 -21.85
CA PRO A 115 -12.04 7.50 -20.94
C PRO A 115 -12.70 7.80 -19.59
N ARG A 116 -14.04 7.80 -19.51
CA ARG A 116 -14.80 8.09 -18.29
C ARG A 116 -14.57 7.08 -17.16
N ILE A 117 -14.06 5.89 -17.46
CA ILE A 117 -13.73 4.90 -16.42
C ILE A 117 -12.69 5.40 -15.42
N LEU A 118 -11.80 6.30 -15.87
CA LEU A 118 -10.76 6.87 -15.01
C LEU A 118 -11.33 7.87 -14.00
N GLU A 119 -12.52 8.42 -14.27
CA GLU A 119 -13.28 9.30 -13.39
C GLU A 119 -14.25 8.51 -12.50
N ALA A 120 -14.61 7.29 -12.89
CA ALA A 120 -15.56 6.45 -12.16
C ALA A 120 -15.01 5.95 -10.81
N VAL A 121 -13.68 5.99 -10.61
CA VAL A 121 -13.06 5.55 -9.36
C VAL A 121 -11.97 6.53 -8.92
N SER A 122 -12.12 7.03 -7.70
CA SER A 122 -11.14 7.84 -6.99
C SER A 122 -10.61 7.11 -5.75
N PHE A 123 -9.41 7.49 -5.34
CA PHE A 123 -8.76 6.96 -4.15
C PHE A 123 -8.20 8.14 -3.37
N GLU A 124 -8.34 8.12 -2.04
CA GLU A 124 -7.80 9.13 -1.15
C GLU A 124 -7.11 8.45 0.03
N ASN A 125 -5.88 8.89 0.33
CA ASN A 125 -5.23 8.61 1.59
C ASN A 125 -5.38 9.88 2.44
N VAL A 126 -5.91 9.74 3.64
CA VAL A 126 -5.99 10.82 4.62
C VAL A 126 -4.85 10.60 5.64
N GLU A 127 -4.21 11.68 6.09
CA GLU A 127 -3.18 11.65 7.16
C GLU A 127 -1.99 10.69 6.91
N TRP A 128 -1.49 10.60 5.67
CA TRP A 128 -0.31 9.79 5.34
C TRP A 128 0.99 10.60 5.33
N ALA A 129 2.13 9.92 5.52
CA ALA A 129 3.45 10.53 5.42
C ALA A 129 4.21 9.99 4.19
N ALA A 130 4.76 10.91 3.40
CA ALA A 130 5.60 10.55 2.26
C ALA A 130 6.90 9.87 2.70
N CYS A 131 7.35 8.94 1.87
CA CYS A 131 8.62 8.24 2.02
C CYS A 131 9.44 8.42 0.76
N ASP A 132 10.74 8.68 0.93
CA ASP A 132 11.69 8.63 -0.17
C ASP A 132 11.76 7.19 -0.72
N ASN A 133 11.51 7.04 -2.02
CA ASN A 133 11.61 5.75 -2.70
C ASN A 133 13.00 5.13 -2.59
N ARG A 134 14.07 5.95 -2.63
CA ARG A 134 15.45 5.45 -2.50
C ARG A 134 15.71 4.84 -1.12
N LEU A 135 15.12 5.43 -0.08
CA LEU A 135 15.16 4.86 1.27
C LEU A 135 14.44 3.52 1.29
N LEU A 136 13.24 3.43 0.70
CA LEU A 136 12.47 2.18 0.64
C LEU A 136 13.28 1.07 -0.06
N GLU A 137 13.85 1.36 -1.23
CA GLU A 137 14.70 0.43 -1.99
C GLU A 137 15.92 -0.02 -1.17
N THR A 138 16.63 0.93 -0.54
CA THR A 138 17.78 0.64 0.33
C THR A 138 17.42 -0.31 1.47
N LEU A 139 16.26 -0.08 2.11
CA LEU A 139 15.78 -0.93 3.20
C LEU A 139 15.33 -2.31 2.69
N ALA A 140 14.67 -2.38 1.54
CA ALA A 140 14.27 -3.64 0.92
C ALA A 140 15.50 -4.50 0.58
N ASP A 141 16.53 -3.89 -0.01
CA ASP A 141 17.80 -4.53 -0.31
C ASP A 141 18.49 -5.06 0.95
N ALA A 142 18.52 -4.26 2.03
CA ALA A 142 19.11 -4.67 3.29
C ALA A 142 18.36 -5.86 3.93
N ILE A 143 17.03 -5.91 3.82
CA ILE A 143 16.22 -7.05 4.28
C ILE A 143 16.55 -8.31 3.47
N LEU A 144 16.54 -8.21 2.14
CA LEU A 144 16.80 -9.34 1.24
C LEU A 144 18.20 -9.92 1.44
N LYS A 145 19.19 -9.05 1.64
CA LYS A 145 20.60 -9.40 1.87
C LYS A 145 20.94 -9.65 3.35
N ARG A 146 19.96 -9.58 4.24
CA ARG A 146 20.11 -9.72 5.70
C ARG A 146 21.22 -8.87 6.32
N ARG A 147 21.32 -7.61 5.92
CA ARG A 147 22.36 -6.67 6.38
C ARG A 147 21.88 -5.82 7.55
N CYS A 148 22.71 -5.70 8.58
CA CYS A 148 22.48 -4.76 9.66
C CYS A 148 22.48 -3.32 9.12
N LEU A 149 21.73 -2.44 9.75
CA LEU A 149 21.67 -1.03 9.41
C LEU A 149 22.10 -0.17 10.60
N ARG A 150 22.78 0.93 10.31
CA ARG A 150 22.88 2.08 11.21
C ARG A 150 21.92 3.15 10.70
N ILE A 151 20.98 3.56 11.55
CA ILE A 151 20.00 4.62 11.23
C ILE A 151 20.15 5.80 12.18
N VAL A 152 19.97 7.01 11.68
CA VAL A 152 19.73 8.21 12.48
C VAL A 152 18.22 8.46 12.50
N TYR A 153 17.60 8.30 13.67
CA TYR A 153 16.15 8.29 13.81
C TYR A 153 15.67 9.49 14.62
N TYR A 154 14.71 10.24 14.07
CA TYR A 154 14.07 11.37 14.76
C TYR A 154 12.94 10.87 15.68
N THR A 155 13.07 11.07 16.98
CA THR A 155 12.05 10.71 17.96
C THR A 155 11.06 11.85 18.14
N GLY A 156 9.90 11.76 17.49
CA GLY A 156 8.91 12.83 17.45
C GLY A 156 8.34 13.32 18.79
N TYR A 157 8.62 12.64 19.91
CA TYR A 157 8.16 13.05 21.25
C TYR A 157 9.19 13.89 22.02
N SER A 158 10.49 13.68 21.78
CA SER A 158 11.57 14.43 22.45
C SER A 158 12.21 15.50 21.55
N GLY A 159 11.92 15.47 20.25
CA GLY A 159 12.59 16.37 19.28
C GLY A 159 14.06 16.01 19.02
N GLU A 160 14.53 14.90 19.57
CA GLU A 160 15.93 14.47 19.47
C GLU A 160 16.15 13.53 18.29
N THR A 161 17.39 13.48 17.83
CA THR A 161 17.86 12.44 16.91
C THR A 161 18.67 11.42 17.68
N ALA A 162 18.49 10.15 17.34
CA ALA A 162 19.22 9.09 18.00
C ALA A 162 19.72 8.07 16.98
N THR A 163 20.99 7.70 17.11
CA THR A 163 21.59 6.66 16.28
C THR A 163 21.19 5.28 16.82
N ARG A 164 20.81 4.37 15.93
CA ARG A 164 20.43 2.99 16.26
C ARG A 164 21.10 2.02 15.30
N ARG A 165 21.65 0.94 15.84
CA ARG A 165 21.97 -0.27 15.07
C ARG A 165 20.77 -1.19 15.09
N ILE A 166 20.29 -1.62 13.92
CA ILE A 166 19.10 -2.44 13.78
C ILE A 166 19.30 -3.61 12.81
N GLU A 167 18.57 -4.69 13.02
CA GLU A 167 18.41 -5.79 12.08
C GLU A 167 17.03 -5.63 11.41
N PRO A 168 16.93 -5.18 10.15
CA PRO A 168 15.66 -4.94 9.48
C PRO A 168 14.96 -6.26 9.09
N TYR A 169 13.67 -6.41 9.30
CA TYR A 169 12.98 -7.67 8.99
C TYR A 169 11.84 -7.55 7.98
N ARG A 170 11.02 -6.49 8.07
CA ARG A 170 9.88 -6.31 7.16
C ARG A 170 9.50 -4.86 7.00
N LEU A 171 9.27 -4.45 5.76
CA LEU A 171 8.58 -3.21 5.43
C LEU A 171 7.07 -3.43 5.53
N HIS A 172 6.39 -2.53 6.24
CA HIS A 172 4.96 -2.62 6.51
C HIS A 172 4.31 -1.26 6.22
N ASN A 173 3.38 -1.22 5.27
CA ASN A 173 2.56 -0.03 5.04
C ASN A 173 1.33 -0.11 5.94
N TYR A 174 1.25 0.79 6.91
CA TYR A 174 0.13 0.90 7.83
C TYR A 174 -0.57 2.24 7.61
N ARG A 175 -1.84 2.20 7.19
CA ARG A 175 -2.68 3.38 6.89
C ARG A 175 -1.96 4.40 5.98
N GLY A 176 -1.34 3.91 4.90
CA GLY A 176 -0.65 4.76 3.92
C GLY A 176 0.74 5.23 4.36
N THR A 177 1.22 4.87 5.56
CA THR A 177 2.56 5.24 6.03
C THR A 177 3.46 4.02 6.12
N TRP A 178 4.67 4.13 5.54
CA TRP A 178 5.66 3.07 5.60
C TRP A 178 6.37 3.00 6.94
N HIS A 179 6.47 1.78 7.45
CA HIS A 179 7.18 1.43 8.66
C HIS A 179 8.14 0.25 8.42
N LEU A 180 9.17 0.15 9.25
CA LEU A 180 10.14 -0.94 9.26
C LEU A 180 10.05 -1.66 10.61
N ALA A 181 9.67 -2.94 10.59
CA ALA A 181 9.84 -3.83 11.74
C ALA A 181 11.30 -4.30 11.78
N ALA A 182 11.98 -4.06 12.90
CA ALA A 182 13.40 -4.35 13.06
C ALA A 182 13.74 -4.71 14.52
N PHE A 183 14.77 -5.52 14.73
CA PHE A 183 15.35 -5.70 16.07
C PHE A 183 16.29 -4.55 16.39
N CYS A 184 16.08 -3.87 17.52
CA CYS A 184 16.87 -2.71 17.93
C CYS A 184 17.93 -3.13 18.95
N HIS A 185 19.21 -3.11 18.58
CA HIS A 185 20.29 -3.53 19.49
C HIS A 185 20.42 -2.65 20.73
N TYR A 186 20.10 -1.36 20.62
CA TYR A 186 20.15 -0.44 21.76
C TYR A 186 19.09 -0.79 22.83
N ARG A 187 17.92 -1.30 22.43
CA ARG A 187 16.83 -1.68 23.34
C ARG A 187 16.80 -3.17 23.65
N GLY A 188 17.45 -4.01 22.84
CA GLY A 188 17.41 -5.46 22.97
C GLY A 188 16.05 -6.08 22.62
N GLU A 189 15.21 -5.38 21.85
CA GLU A 189 13.83 -5.79 21.56
C GLU A 189 13.40 -5.41 20.12
N PRO A 190 12.39 -6.09 19.55
CA PRO A 190 11.77 -5.69 18.29
C PRO A 190 11.04 -4.35 18.41
N ARG A 191 11.18 -3.50 17.39
CA ARG A 191 10.53 -2.19 17.29
C ARG A 191 10.08 -1.89 15.86
N ILE A 192 9.14 -0.96 15.77
CA ILE A 192 8.64 -0.43 14.51
C ILE A 192 9.18 0.99 14.32
N PHE A 193 9.84 1.24 13.20
CA PHE A 193 10.41 2.53 12.83
C PHE A 193 9.66 3.12 11.65
N MET A 194 9.01 4.27 11.85
CA MET A 194 8.39 5.02 10.76
C MET A 194 9.45 5.57 9.79
N LEU A 195 9.34 5.27 8.49
CA LEU A 195 10.39 5.61 7.52
C LEU A 195 10.58 7.12 7.36
N SER A 196 9.50 7.90 7.40
CA SER A 196 9.55 9.38 7.33
C SER A 196 10.33 10.04 8.48
N ARG A 197 10.68 9.29 9.52
CA ARG A 197 11.51 9.74 10.66
C ARG A 197 12.97 9.28 10.57
N ILE A 198 13.33 8.47 9.59
CA ILE A 198 14.72 8.08 9.33
C ILE A 198 15.37 9.24 8.56
N ARG A 199 16.41 9.84 9.14
CA ARG A 199 17.16 10.94 8.53
C ARG A 199 18.34 10.45 7.71
N GLU A 200 19.01 9.41 8.21
CA GLU A 200 20.14 8.78 7.53
C GLU A 200 20.05 7.27 7.71
N VAL A 201 20.48 6.54 6.68
CA VAL A 201 20.62 5.09 6.69
C VAL A 201 21.97 4.70 6.12
N GLN A 202 22.63 3.76 6.78
CA GLN A 202 23.87 3.16 6.31
C GLN A 202 23.77 1.64 6.44
N ILE A 203 23.99 0.94 5.33
CA ILE A 203 24.14 -0.53 5.33
C ILE A 203 25.49 -0.88 5.95
N LEU A 204 25.47 -1.79 6.92
CA LEU A 204 26.67 -2.25 7.62
C LEU A 204 27.28 -3.48 6.94
N PRO A 205 28.57 -3.76 7.19
CA PRO A 205 29.23 -4.99 6.75
C PRO A 205 28.61 -6.25 7.38
N ASP A 206 28.05 -6.12 8.59
CA ASP A 206 27.52 -7.24 9.36
C ASP A 206 26.22 -7.78 8.76
N GLU A 207 26.15 -9.11 8.64
CA GLU A 207 24.92 -9.85 8.35
C GLU A 207 24.29 -10.36 9.64
N TYR A 208 22.95 -10.39 9.70
CA TYR A 208 22.23 -11.06 10.78
C TYR A 208 21.68 -12.41 10.31
N GLY A 209 21.73 -13.39 11.22
CA GLY A 209 21.37 -14.77 10.93
C GLY A 209 19.88 -15.05 11.10
N VAL A 210 19.55 -15.93 12.03
CA VAL A 210 18.17 -16.33 12.34
C VAL A 210 17.41 -15.13 12.92
N HIS A 211 16.13 -15.02 12.57
CA HIS A 211 15.24 -14.01 13.13
C HIS A 211 15.23 -14.09 14.65
N ARG A 212 15.40 -12.94 15.31
CA ARG A 212 15.33 -12.85 16.78
C ARG A 212 13.89 -12.91 17.32
N PHE A 213 12.89 -12.77 16.47
CA PHE A 213 11.48 -12.76 16.83
C PHE A 213 10.60 -13.16 15.62
N ASP A 214 9.36 -13.59 15.88
CA ASP A 214 8.37 -13.80 14.83
C ASP A 214 7.79 -12.46 14.36
N VAL A 215 8.14 -12.06 13.14
CA VAL A 215 7.77 -10.78 12.55
C VAL A 215 6.28 -10.74 12.18
N GLY A 216 5.69 -11.87 11.79
CA GLY A 216 4.26 -11.97 11.49
C GLY A 216 3.46 -11.77 12.76
N GLN A 217 3.78 -12.54 13.79
CA GLN A 217 3.12 -12.43 15.10
C GLN A 217 3.29 -11.02 15.68
N PHE A 218 4.48 -10.43 15.59
CA PHE A 218 4.75 -9.07 16.10
C PHE A 218 3.94 -7.98 15.37
N LEU A 219 3.67 -8.14 14.08
CA LEU A 219 2.85 -7.17 13.34
C LEU A 219 1.35 -7.41 13.51
N ASP A 220 0.92 -8.64 13.73
CA ASP A 220 -0.50 -9.02 13.85
C ASP A 220 -1.04 -9.01 15.29
N THR A 221 -0.22 -8.64 16.28
CA THR A 221 -0.55 -8.91 17.70
C THR A 221 -1.78 -8.15 18.20
N ALA A 222 -1.97 -6.91 17.75
CA ALA A 222 -2.94 -6.00 18.36
C ALA A 222 -3.27 -4.82 17.46
N PHE A 223 -4.39 -4.16 17.79
CA PHE A 223 -4.84 -2.92 17.15
C PHE A 223 -3.73 -1.85 17.16
N GLY A 224 -3.59 -1.20 16.01
CA GLY A 224 -2.67 -0.09 15.82
C GLY A 224 -1.29 -0.50 15.31
N ILE A 225 -0.33 0.43 15.37
CA ILE A 225 1.09 0.24 15.02
C ILE A 225 1.99 0.16 16.25
N TYR A 226 1.50 0.52 17.43
CA TYR A 226 2.28 0.44 18.66
C TYR A 226 2.36 -1.01 19.14
N ARG A 227 3.56 -1.43 19.53
CA ARG A 227 3.88 -2.78 19.99
C ARG A 227 4.70 -2.70 21.26
N GLY A 228 4.60 -3.76 22.07
CA GLY A 228 5.22 -3.86 23.38
C GLY A 228 4.17 -3.88 24.48
N GLY A 229 4.43 -4.66 25.54
CA GLY A 229 3.48 -4.88 26.63
C GLY A 229 2.64 -6.16 26.46
N THR A 230 1.82 -6.44 27.46
CA THR A 230 0.92 -7.60 27.48
C THR A 230 -0.34 -7.28 26.67
N VAL A 231 -0.69 -8.15 25.73
CA VAL A 231 -1.93 -8.04 24.97
C VAL A 231 -3.11 -8.10 25.93
N ARG A 232 -4.01 -7.12 25.79
CA ARG A 232 -5.25 -7.00 26.57
C ARG A 232 -6.40 -6.74 25.62
N THR A 233 -7.62 -6.91 26.09
CA THR A 233 -8.82 -6.59 25.32
C THR A 233 -9.32 -5.21 25.73
N ALA A 234 -9.55 -4.33 24.75
CA ALA A 234 -10.35 -3.14 24.94
C ALA A 234 -11.81 -3.45 24.61
N VAL A 235 -12.73 -3.05 25.49
CA VAL A 235 -14.17 -3.22 25.29
C VAL A 235 -14.79 -1.83 25.17
N LEU A 236 -15.40 -1.57 24.04
CA LEU A 236 -15.97 -0.28 23.67
C LEU A 236 -17.46 -0.42 23.39
N ARG A 237 -18.27 0.46 23.95
CA ARG A 237 -19.71 0.53 23.69
C ARG A 237 -20.01 1.74 22.82
N PHE A 238 -20.58 1.51 21.65
CA PHE A 238 -20.99 2.53 20.69
C PHE A 238 -22.48 2.78 20.76
N SER A 239 -22.88 4.04 20.61
CA SER A 239 -24.29 4.43 20.63
C SER A 239 -25.10 3.76 19.50
N PRO A 240 -26.44 3.69 19.61
CA PRO A 240 -27.29 3.22 18.53
C PRO A 240 -27.17 4.03 17.24
N ALA A 241 -26.74 5.30 17.30
CA ALA A 241 -26.65 6.17 16.14
C ALA A 241 -25.55 5.73 15.16
N ILE A 242 -24.44 5.18 15.68
CA ILE A 242 -23.29 4.76 14.86
C ILE A 242 -23.06 3.24 14.88
N SER A 243 -23.84 2.47 15.64
CA SER A 243 -23.69 1.01 15.76
C SER A 243 -23.64 0.30 14.40
N ARG A 244 -24.51 0.69 13.45
CA ARG A 244 -24.53 0.11 12.10
C ARG A 244 -23.24 0.35 11.34
N ILE A 245 -22.66 1.54 11.47
CA ILE A 245 -21.40 1.92 10.80
C ILE A 245 -20.23 1.15 11.40
N ILE A 246 -20.18 1.01 12.72
CA ILE A 246 -19.09 0.31 13.42
C ILE A 246 -19.14 -1.20 13.16
N ARG A 247 -20.33 -1.79 13.09
CA ARG A 247 -20.52 -3.22 12.80
C ARG A 247 -19.86 -3.65 11.50
N ASP A 248 -19.85 -2.77 10.49
CA ASP A 248 -19.31 -3.08 9.17
C ASP A 248 -17.80 -2.77 9.08
N GLN A 249 -17.17 -2.31 10.17
CA GLN A 249 -15.74 -2.01 10.24
C GLN A 249 -14.93 -3.14 10.86
N ILE A 250 -13.78 -3.43 10.25
CA ILE A 250 -12.79 -4.36 10.78
C ILE A 250 -11.59 -3.54 11.28
N TRP A 251 -11.50 -3.40 12.60
CA TRP A 251 -10.39 -2.79 13.33
C TRP A 251 -9.27 -3.80 13.58
N HIS A 252 -9.64 -5.05 13.84
CA HIS A 252 -8.72 -6.18 14.04
C HIS A 252 -9.38 -7.48 13.59
N LYS A 253 -8.59 -8.44 13.09
CA LYS A 253 -9.11 -9.75 12.63
C LYS A 253 -9.79 -10.56 13.74
N ASP A 254 -9.27 -10.44 14.96
CA ASP A 254 -9.77 -11.11 16.16
C ASP A 254 -10.69 -10.21 17.00
N GLN A 255 -11.37 -9.24 16.38
CA GLN A 255 -12.36 -8.44 17.09
C GLN A 255 -13.67 -9.21 17.26
N GLU A 256 -14.39 -8.93 18.33
CA GLU A 256 -15.74 -9.46 18.54
C GLU A 256 -16.73 -8.30 18.58
N VAL A 257 -17.89 -8.51 17.94
CA VAL A 257 -18.95 -7.50 17.84
C VAL A 257 -20.25 -8.10 18.36
N ARG A 258 -20.90 -7.41 19.29
CA ARG A 258 -22.21 -7.78 19.82
C ARG A 258 -23.18 -6.60 19.71
N MET A 259 -24.36 -6.85 19.14
CA MET A 259 -25.48 -5.90 19.23
C MET A 259 -26.18 -6.09 20.57
N ASP A 260 -26.41 -5.00 21.29
CA ASP A 260 -27.14 -5.01 22.55
C ASP A 260 -28.63 -4.69 22.32
N GLU A 261 -29.49 -5.02 23.29
CA GLU A 261 -30.96 -4.90 23.16
C GLU A 261 -31.44 -3.46 22.97
N ASP A 262 -30.71 -2.48 23.50
CA ASP A 262 -30.99 -1.05 23.36
C ASP A 262 -30.56 -0.46 22.00
N GLY A 263 -30.07 -1.30 21.09
CA GLY A 263 -29.58 -0.91 19.77
C GLY A 263 -28.13 -0.43 19.75
N SER A 264 -27.46 -0.37 20.90
CA SER A 264 -26.03 -0.10 21.00
C SER A 264 -25.19 -1.29 20.52
N LEU A 265 -23.89 -1.06 20.34
CA LEU A 265 -22.96 -2.10 19.91
C LEU A 265 -21.76 -2.14 20.85
N THR A 266 -21.45 -3.34 21.35
CA THR A 266 -20.22 -3.61 22.08
C THR A 266 -19.18 -4.24 21.16
N LEU A 267 -18.01 -3.61 21.06
CA LEU A 267 -16.84 -4.05 20.30
C LEU A 267 -15.72 -4.43 21.27
N SER A 268 -15.23 -5.66 21.16
CA SER A 268 -14.02 -6.13 21.85
C SER A 268 -12.87 -6.21 20.86
N VAL A 269 -11.73 -5.60 21.17
CA VAL A 269 -10.56 -5.57 20.28
C VAL A 269 -9.25 -5.81 21.03
N PRO A 270 -8.35 -6.68 20.54
CA PRO A 270 -7.02 -6.85 21.12
C PRO A 270 -6.19 -5.58 20.97
N ILE A 271 -5.55 -5.16 22.07
CA ILE A 271 -4.68 -3.99 22.16
C ILE A 271 -3.37 -4.37 22.85
N ALA A 272 -2.25 -3.80 22.38
CA ALA A 272 -0.94 -3.94 23.02
C ALA A 272 -0.54 -2.63 23.74
N ASP A 273 -1.06 -1.50 23.28
CA ASP A 273 -0.76 -0.17 23.80
C ASP A 273 -2.02 0.71 23.78
N LEU A 274 -2.11 1.62 24.76
CA LEU A 274 -3.28 2.48 24.94
C LEU A 274 -3.28 3.71 24.02
N THR A 275 -2.13 4.10 23.46
CA THR A 275 -1.95 5.39 22.77
C THR A 275 -2.85 5.49 21.53
N GLU A 276 -2.87 4.46 20.70
CA GLU A 276 -3.61 4.50 19.44
C GLU A 276 -5.11 4.26 19.65
N ILE A 277 -5.49 3.28 20.47
CA ILE A 277 -6.89 3.03 20.79
C ILE A 277 -7.53 4.26 21.47
N ARG A 278 -6.80 4.96 22.35
CA ARG A 278 -7.26 6.22 22.96
C ARG A 278 -7.57 7.29 21.92
N ARG A 279 -6.64 7.55 21.00
CA ARG A 279 -6.84 8.54 19.92
C ARG A 279 -8.01 8.14 19.03
N HIS A 280 -8.15 6.85 18.76
CA HIS A 280 -9.22 6.34 17.91
C HIS A 280 -10.59 6.46 18.58
N VAL A 281 -10.70 6.17 19.88
CA VAL A 281 -11.91 6.40 20.68
C VAL A 281 -12.30 7.88 20.65
N LEU A 282 -11.36 8.78 20.90
CA LEU A 282 -11.63 10.22 20.91
C LEU A 282 -12.16 10.78 19.57
N LYS A 283 -11.83 10.14 18.44
CA LYS A 283 -12.37 10.51 17.12
C LYS A 283 -13.90 10.43 17.05
N TYR A 284 -14.53 9.53 17.80
CA TYR A 284 -15.98 9.34 17.81
C TYR A 284 -16.69 10.24 18.85
N GLY A 285 -15.94 11.02 19.64
CA GLY A 285 -16.52 11.92 20.64
C GLY A 285 -17.40 11.19 21.65
N ALA A 286 -18.61 11.70 21.87
CA ALA A 286 -19.58 11.15 22.83
C ALA A 286 -20.30 9.88 22.34
N GLU A 287 -20.06 9.43 21.10
CA GLU A 287 -20.73 8.26 20.53
C GLU A 287 -20.10 6.92 20.97
N VAL A 288 -19.02 6.98 21.76
CA VAL A 288 -18.29 5.81 22.25
C VAL A 288 -17.98 5.93 23.74
N GLU A 289 -18.19 4.85 24.47
CA GLU A 289 -17.80 4.69 25.85
C GLU A 289 -16.76 3.57 25.98
N VAL A 290 -15.68 3.82 26.71
CA VAL A 290 -14.71 2.78 27.06
C VAL A 290 -15.18 2.04 28.30
N LEU A 291 -15.51 0.76 28.15
CA LEU A 291 -15.84 -0.13 29.27
C LEU A 291 -14.56 -0.71 29.89
N GLU A 292 -13.66 -1.21 29.04
CA GLU A 292 -12.37 -1.78 29.46
C GLU A 292 -11.22 -1.41 28.51
N PRO A 293 -9.96 -1.38 28.99
CA PRO A 293 -9.57 -1.45 30.40
C PRO A 293 -9.85 -0.13 31.15
N ALA A 294 -10.00 -0.21 32.48
CA ALA A 294 -10.24 0.97 33.33
C ALA A 294 -9.19 2.08 33.17
N GLU A 295 -7.94 1.70 32.85
CA GLU A 295 -6.87 2.65 32.54
C GLU A 295 -7.17 3.48 31.29
N LEU A 296 -7.65 2.84 30.20
CA LEU A 296 -8.02 3.53 28.97
C LEU A 296 -9.18 4.49 29.23
N ARG A 297 -10.21 4.05 29.97
CA ARG A 297 -11.34 4.88 30.38
C ARG A 297 -10.87 6.12 31.15
N ARG A 298 -9.95 5.96 32.10
CA ARG A 298 -9.36 7.08 32.85
C ARG A 298 -8.62 8.06 31.94
N GLN A 299 -7.78 7.57 31.04
CA GLN A 299 -7.05 8.43 30.10
C GLN A 299 -7.97 9.21 29.16
N VAL A 300 -9.05 8.60 28.68
CA VAL A 300 -10.06 9.28 27.84
C VAL A 300 -10.79 10.36 28.63
N ARG A 301 -11.19 10.08 29.89
CA ARG A 301 -11.82 11.07 30.77
C ARG A 301 -10.92 12.27 31.03
N GLU A 302 -9.64 12.04 31.34
CA GLU A 302 -8.66 13.11 31.56
C GLU A 302 -8.45 13.95 30.30
N GLU A 303 -8.39 13.33 29.12
CA GLU A 303 -8.28 14.05 27.85
C GLU A 303 -9.53 14.87 27.55
N ALA A 304 -10.73 14.31 27.77
CA ALA A 304 -11.98 15.05 27.59
C ALA A 304 -12.06 16.30 28.47
N ALA A 305 -11.61 16.21 29.73
CA ALA A 305 -11.52 17.36 30.62
C ALA A 305 -10.51 18.41 30.13
N ARG A 306 -9.36 17.99 29.58
CA ARG A 306 -8.39 18.91 28.94
C ARG A 306 -8.99 19.61 27.73
N ILE A 307 -9.70 18.86 26.87
CA ILE A 307 -10.37 19.40 25.69
C ILE A 307 -11.39 20.45 26.12
N LEU A 308 -12.26 20.13 27.09
CA LEU A 308 -13.25 21.07 27.62
C LEU A 308 -12.58 22.37 28.11
N GLY A 309 -11.50 22.26 28.90
CA GLY A 309 -10.76 23.42 29.40
C GLY A 309 -10.07 24.29 28.33
N ILE A 310 -9.92 23.82 27.08
CA ILE A 310 -9.47 24.64 25.94
C ILE A 310 -10.60 25.55 25.46
N TYR A 311 -11.83 25.04 25.43
CA TYR A 311 -13.00 25.77 24.92
C TYR A 311 -13.72 26.60 25.98
N GLU A 312 -13.44 26.37 27.26
CA GLU A 312 -13.94 27.19 28.38
C GLU A 312 -13.14 28.48 28.58
N LYS A 313 -11.98 28.63 27.94
CA LYS A 313 -11.18 29.85 27.97
C LYS A 313 -11.62 30.76 26.82
N GLU A 314 -12.52 31.70 27.11
CA GLU A 314 -12.92 32.79 26.20
C GLU A 314 -11.76 33.76 25.91
#